data_AF-A7T5B9-F1
#
_entry.id   AF-A7T5B9-F1
#
_cell.length_a   1.000
_cell.length_b   1.000
_cell.length_c   1.000
_cell.angle_alpha   90.00
_cell.angle_beta   90.00
_cell.angle_gamma   90.00
#
_symmetry.space_group_name_H-M   'P 1'
#
loop_
_entity.id
_entity.type
_entity.pdbx_description
1 polymer ?
#
loop_
_entity_poly.entity_id
_entity_poly.type
_entity_poly.pdbx_seq_one_letter_code
_entity_poly.pdbx_strand_id
1 'polypeptide(L)'
;RFLYVTPFTPSGKARGDLCNQYKRKTILTVANSFPYLKTRVSVMHREQVKRPFRQTCPIEVAIEDMQNRTHELYNAIYSHSPDAKMLQMVLQGSIGTTVNQVHSLYL
;
A
#
# COMPACT_ATOMS: atom_id res chain seq x y z
N ARG A 1 17.88 -1.18 -0.94
CA ARG A 1 17.02 -0.03 -1.32
C ARG A 1 15.75 -0.10 -0.46
N PHE A 2 15.15 1.04 -0.13
CA PHE A 2 13.94 1.12 0.68
C PHE A 2 12.86 1.89 -0.07
N LEU A 3 11.60 1.48 0.06
CA LEU A 3 10.46 2.15 -0.57
C LEU A 3 9.54 2.66 0.53
N TYR A 4 9.07 3.90 0.39
CA TYR A 4 7.91 4.38 1.14
C TYR A 4 6.92 5.06 0.21
N VAL A 5 5.67 5.08 0.65
CA VAL A 5 4.54 5.63 -0.11
C VAL A 5 3.94 6.79 0.66
N THR A 6 3.74 7.92 -0.03
CA THR A 6 3.09 9.10 0.56
C THR A 6 1.78 9.37 -0.16
N PRO A 7 0.63 9.32 0.53
CA PRO A 7 -0.66 9.67 -0.07
C PRO A 7 -0.74 11.19 -0.28
N PHE A 8 -1.35 11.62 -1.38
CA PHE A 8 -1.61 13.03 -1.65
C PHE A 8 -2.84 13.22 -2.53
N THR A 9 -3.42 14.41 -2.51
CA THR A 9 -4.49 14.85 -3.41
C THR A 9 -3.99 16.02 -4.28
N PRO A 10 -4.63 16.30 -5.43
CA PRO A 10 -4.31 17.49 -6.23
C PRO A 10 -4.49 18.81 -5.46
N SER A 11 -5.38 18.82 -4.47
CA SER A 11 -5.59 19.95 -3.55
C SER A 11 -4.50 20.10 -2.48
N GLY A 12 -3.47 19.24 -2.47
CA GLY A 12 -2.34 19.32 -1.55
C GLY A 12 -2.57 18.66 -0.18
N LYS A 13 -3.76 18.10 0.08
CA LYS A 13 -4.03 17.33 1.30
C LYS A 13 -3.43 15.93 1.18
N ALA A 14 -3.16 15.28 2.32
CA ALA A 14 -2.65 13.91 2.31
C ALA A 14 -3.74 12.89 1.94
N ARG A 15 -4.96 13.12 2.42
CA ARG A 15 -6.12 12.24 2.19
C ARG A 15 -7.32 13.06 1.70
N GLY A 16 -8.11 12.46 0.83
CA GLY A 16 -9.37 13.03 0.33
C GLY A 16 -10.27 11.94 -0.24
N ASP A 17 -11.18 12.34 -1.12
CA ASP A 17 -12.08 11.41 -1.81
C ASP A 17 -11.30 10.40 -2.65
N LEU A 18 -11.84 9.20 -2.80
CA LEU A 18 -11.25 8.11 -3.57
C LEU A 18 -10.84 8.53 -4.98
N CYS A 19 -11.71 9.25 -5.69
CA CYS A 19 -11.46 9.75 -7.04
C CYS A 19 -10.30 10.76 -7.12
N ASN A 20 -9.89 11.31 -5.98
CA ASN A 20 -8.83 12.32 -5.88
C ASN A 20 -7.62 11.82 -5.08
N GLN A 21 -7.59 10.53 -4.73
CA GLN A 21 -6.53 9.96 -3.92
C GLN A 21 -5.40 9.42 -4.80
N TYR A 22 -4.23 10.05 -4.70
CA TYR A 22 -3.02 9.62 -5.38
C TYR A 22 -2.03 9.03 -4.36
N LYS A 23 -1.10 8.20 -4.83
CA LYS A 23 0.04 7.71 -4.05
C LYS A 23 1.35 8.06 -4.74
N ARG A 24 2.32 8.55 -3.96
CA ARG A 24 3.69 8.85 -4.41
C ARG A 24 4.66 7.82 -3.85
N LYS A 25 5.27 7.01 -4.72
CA LYS A 25 6.29 6.02 -4.38
C LYS A 25 7.69 6.65 -4.42
N THR A 26 8.42 6.58 -3.32
CA THR A 26 9.80 7.12 -3.19
C THR A 26 10.77 6.02 -2.81
N ILE A 27 11.81 5.83 -3.62
CA ILE A 27 12.86 4.84 -3.39
C ILE A 27 14.10 5.53 -2.82
N LEU A 28 14.60 5.00 -1.70
CA LEU A 28 15.82 5.40 -1.04
C LEU A 28 16.92 4.37 -1.32
N THR A 29 18.05 4.84 -1.84
CA THR A 29 19.29 4.07 -1.92
C THR A 29 20.20 4.51 -0.79
N VAL A 30 20.67 3.56 0.01
CA VAL A 30 21.52 3.79 1.17
C VAL A 30 22.98 3.45 0.86
N ALA A 31 23.92 4.01 1.63
CA ALA A 31 25.35 3.81 1.42
C ALA A 31 25.82 2.36 1.59
N ASN A 32 25.23 1.63 2.53
CA ASN A 32 25.57 0.25 2.86
C ASN A 32 24.32 -0.62 2.90
N SER A 33 24.47 -1.90 2.55
CA SER A 33 23.39 -2.89 2.64
C SER A 33 23.17 -3.35 4.08
N PHE A 34 21.95 -3.75 4.39
CA PHE A 34 21.63 -4.47 5.62
C PHE A 34 21.77 -5.98 5.39
N PRO A 35 22.11 -6.77 6.42
CA PRO A 35 22.44 -6.36 7.80
C PRO A 35 23.77 -5.59 7.89
N TYR A 36 23.88 -4.65 8.84
CA TYR A 36 25.06 -3.80 9.03
C TYR A 36 25.38 -3.60 10.52
N LEU A 37 26.64 -3.28 10.83
CA LEU A 37 27.12 -3.06 12.20
C LEU A 37 26.41 -1.89 12.90
N LYS A 38 26.03 -0.85 12.15
CA LYS A 38 25.30 0.32 12.68
C LYS A 38 23.79 0.14 12.49
N THR A 39 23.02 0.65 13.44
CA THR A 39 21.54 0.67 13.39
C THR A 39 20.96 1.71 12.44
N ARG A 40 21.80 2.57 11.85
CA ARG A 40 21.42 3.61 10.88
C ARG A 40 22.43 3.68 9.75
N VAL A 41 21.94 3.92 8.54
CA VAL A 41 22.75 4.08 7.33
C VAL A 41 22.27 5.31 6.57
N SER A 42 23.20 6.14 6.11
CA SER A 42 22.88 7.36 5.36
C SER A 42 22.24 7.04 4.01
N VAL A 43 21.23 7.83 3.65
CA VAL A 43 20.62 7.79 2.32
C VAL A 43 21.54 8.53 1.34
N MET A 44 21.92 7.85 0.26
CA MET A 44 22.78 8.41 -0.80
C MET A 44 21.99 8.92 -1.98
N HIS A 45 20.85 8.29 -2.28
CA HIS A 45 20.01 8.73 -3.38
C HIS A 45 18.53 8.61 -3.01
N ARG A 46 17.75 9.59 -3.45
CA ARG A 46 16.29 9.62 -3.30
C ARG A 46 15.68 9.78 -4.68
N GLU A 47 15.02 8.73 -5.13
CA GLU A 47 14.34 8.70 -6.42
C GLU A 47 12.84 8.72 -6.17
N GLN A 48 12.16 9.77 -6.62
CA GLN A 48 10.71 9.68 -6.79
C GLN A 48 10.46 8.93 -8.08
N VAL A 49 9.54 7.99 -8.07
CA VAL A 49 9.18 7.26 -9.28
C VAL A 49 8.39 8.22 -10.19
N LYS A 50 9.12 9.00 -11.00
CA LYS A 50 8.62 10.16 -11.76
C LYS A 50 7.83 9.81 -13.02
N ARG A 51 7.72 8.53 -13.40
CA ARG A 51 6.92 8.17 -14.58
C ARG A 51 5.43 8.44 -14.27
N PRO A 52 4.70 9.13 -15.15
CA PRO A 52 3.30 9.50 -14.94
C PRO A 52 2.39 8.29 -14.74
N PHE A 53 2.78 7.13 -15.27
CA PHE A 53 2.13 5.82 -15.06
C PHE A 53 2.51 5.12 -13.72
N ARG A 54 3.23 5.82 -12.83
CA ARG A 54 3.69 5.28 -11.54
C ARG A 54 3.56 6.27 -10.37
N GLN A 55 3.18 7.53 -10.63
CA GLN A 55 2.38 8.25 -9.64
C GLN A 55 1.02 7.58 -9.69
N THR A 56 0.76 6.74 -8.71
CA THR A 56 -0.38 5.84 -8.70
C THR A 56 -1.64 6.70 -8.76
N CYS A 57 -2.23 6.79 -9.94
CA CYS A 57 -3.44 7.55 -10.18
C CYS A 57 -4.59 6.90 -9.40
N PRO A 58 -5.70 7.60 -9.16
CA PRO A 58 -6.81 7.09 -8.35
C PRO A 58 -7.28 5.68 -8.75
N ILE A 59 -7.31 5.37 -10.05
CA ILE A 59 -7.65 4.03 -10.54
C ILE A 59 -6.57 2.98 -10.24
N GLU A 60 -5.29 3.31 -10.38
CA GLU A 60 -4.21 2.39 -9.97
C GLU A 60 -4.20 2.21 -8.44
N VAL A 61 -4.58 3.23 -7.67
CA VAL A 61 -4.70 3.15 -6.20
C VAL A 61 -5.78 2.13 -5.83
N ALA A 62 -6.91 2.19 -6.53
CA ALA A 62 -8.00 1.23 -6.39
C ALA A 62 -7.58 -0.19 -6.72
N ILE A 63 -6.90 -0.37 -7.86
CA ILE A 63 -6.41 -1.69 -8.30
C ILE A 63 -5.44 -2.27 -7.28
N GLU A 64 -4.46 -1.49 -6.82
CA GLU A 64 -3.48 -1.95 -5.83
C GLU A 64 -4.17 -2.35 -4.51
N ASP A 65 -5.17 -1.58 -4.06
CA ASP A 65 -5.91 -1.89 -2.83
C ASP A 65 -6.76 -3.17 -2.99
N MET A 66 -7.44 -3.37 -4.13
CA MET A 66 -8.19 -4.61 -4.42
C MET A 66 -7.28 -5.84 -4.55
N GLN A 67 -6.12 -5.69 -5.21
CA GLN A 67 -5.14 -6.76 -5.38
C GLN A 67 -4.52 -7.16 -4.03
N ASN A 68 -4.13 -6.18 -3.21
CA ASN A 68 -3.63 -6.44 -1.86
C ASN A 68 -4.67 -7.19 -1.03
N ARG A 69 -5.94 -6.76 -1.10
CA ARG A 69 -7.02 -7.41 -0.37
C ARG A 69 -7.26 -8.85 -0.81
N THR A 70 -7.24 -9.09 -2.12
CA THR A 70 -7.35 -10.43 -2.70
C THR A 70 -6.18 -11.31 -2.26
N HIS A 71 -4.98 -10.76 -2.22
CA HIS A 71 -3.78 -11.48 -1.79
C HIS A 71 -3.80 -11.82 -0.30
N GLU A 72 -4.26 -10.90 0.56
CA GLU A 72 -4.49 -11.15 1.99
C GLU A 72 -5.49 -12.30 2.21
N LEU A 73 -6.61 -12.30 1.49
CA LEU A 73 -7.59 -13.39 1.54
C LEU A 73 -7.00 -14.72 1.08
N TYR A 74 -6.28 -14.72 -0.04
CA TYR A 74 -5.61 -15.91 -0.55
C TYR A 74 -4.65 -16.49 0.49
N ASN A 75 -3.80 -15.66 1.09
CA ASN A 75 -2.85 -16.09 2.10
C ASN A 75 -3.54 -16.60 3.37
N ALA A 76 -4.66 -15.98 3.78
CA ALA A 76 -5.42 -16.46 4.93
C ALA A 76 -6.05 -17.84 4.69
N ILE A 77 -6.53 -18.12 3.48
CA ILE A 77 -7.16 -19.40 3.11
C ILE A 77 -6.12 -20.52 2.93
N TYR A 78 -5.02 -20.24 2.23
CA TYR A 78 -4.05 -21.25 1.79
C TYR A 78 -2.79 -21.32 2.67
N SER A 79 -2.79 -20.65 3.83
CA SER A 79 -1.68 -20.76 4.78
C SER A 79 -1.51 -22.20 5.29
N HIS A 80 -0.26 -22.64 5.47
CA HIS A 80 0.06 -23.99 5.96
C HIS A 80 -0.50 -24.26 7.37
N SER A 81 -0.70 -23.21 8.17
CA SER A 81 -1.35 -23.24 9.48
C SER A 81 -2.53 -22.23 9.47
N PRO A 82 -3.74 -22.66 9.10
CA PRO A 82 -4.87 -21.75 8.97
C PRO A 82 -5.28 -21.17 10.32
N ASP A 83 -5.25 -19.85 10.42
CA ASP A 83 -5.75 -19.09 11.58
C ASP A 83 -7.16 -18.58 11.29
N ALA A 84 -8.15 -19.21 11.93
CA ALA A 84 -9.56 -18.85 11.78
C ALA A 84 -9.85 -17.39 12.18
N LYS A 85 -9.14 -16.82 13.16
CA LYS A 85 -9.33 -15.42 13.57
C LYS A 85 -8.81 -14.47 12.50
N MET A 86 -7.63 -14.77 11.95
CA MET A 86 -7.06 -14.00 10.84
C MET A 86 -7.97 -14.06 9.62
N LEU A 87 -8.43 -15.26 9.24
CA LEU A 87 -9.35 -15.43 8.13
C LEU A 87 -10.67 -14.66 8.35
N GLN A 88 -11.26 -14.75 9.54
CA GLN A 88 -12.49 -14.04 9.86
C GLN A 88 -12.30 -12.52 9.81
N MET A 89 -11.18 -12.00 10.31
CA MET A 89 -10.85 -10.57 10.26
C MET A 89 -10.70 -10.07 8.82
N VAL A 90 -9.99 -10.80 7.96
CA VAL A 90 -9.81 -10.42 6.56
C VAL A 90 -11.13 -10.56 5.79
N LEU A 91 -11.88 -11.65 5.99
CA LEU A 91 -13.16 -11.86 5.30
C LEU A 91 -14.19 -10.80 5.68
N GLN A 92 -14.40 -10.55 6.97
CA GLN A 92 -15.36 -9.57 7.45
C GLN A 92 -15.03 -8.16 6.97
N GLY A 93 -13.75 -7.77 6.98
CA GLY A 93 -13.34 -6.47 6.44
C GLY A 93 -13.36 -6.37 4.91
N SER A 94 -13.67 -7.45 4.18
CA SER A 94 -13.81 -7.44 2.71
C SER A 94 -15.27 -7.30 2.28
N ILE A 95 -16.18 -8.06 2.90
CA ILE A 95 -17.60 -8.12 2.49
C ILE A 95 -18.56 -7.47 3.50
N GLY A 96 -18.13 -7.25 4.74
CA GLY A 96 -18.96 -6.78 5.85
C GLY A 96 -18.40 -5.50 6.48
N THR A 97 -17.75 -4.64 5.69
CA THR A 97 -17.16 -3.39 6.15
C THR A 97 -18.21 -2.44 6.73
N THR A 98 -18.01 -1.98 7.96
CA THR A 98 -18.96 -1.07 8.64
C THR A 98 -18.45 0.36 8.78
N VAL A 99 -17.16 0.60 8.52
CA VAL A 99 -16.49 1.89 8.77
C VAL A 99 -15.84 2.44 7.49
N ASN A 100 -14.99 1.65 6.86
CA ASN A 100 -14.22 2.07 5.69
C ASN A 100 -14.98 1.73 4.40
N GLN A 101 -15.23 2.74 3.56
CA GLN A 101 -15.98 2.61 2.30
C GLN A 101 -15.18 1.99 1.14
N VAL A 102 -14.01 1.41 1.43
CA VAL A 102 -12.95 1.17 0.45
C VAL A 102 -13.40 0.21 -0.65
N HIS A 103 -14.36 -0.69 -0.43
CA HIS A 103 -14.76 -1.66 -1.46
C HIS A 103 -16.06 -1.32 -2.18
N SER A 104 -17.03 -0.68 -1.51
CA SER A 104 -18.36 -0.42 -2.07
C SER A 104 -18.43 0.76 -3.04
N LEU A 105 -17.39 1.58 -3.16
CA LEU A 105 -17.34 2.73 -4.06
C LEU A 105 -16.60 2.47 -5.38
N TYR A 106 -15.95 1.31 -5.52
CA TYR A 106 -15.26 0.92 -6.76
C TYR A 106 -16.14 0.12 -7.74
N LEU A 107 -17.30 -0.35 -7.29
CA LEU A 107 -18.33 -1.04 -8.08
C LEU A 107 -19.48 -0.07 -8.37
#